data_AF-A0A1Y2SD63-F1
#
_entry.id   AF-A0A1Y2SD63-F1
#
_cell.length_a   1.000
_cell.length_b   1.000
_cell.length_c   1.000
_cell.angle_alpha   90.00
_cell.angle_beta   90.00
_cell.angle_gamma   90.00
#
_symmetry.space_group_name_H-M   'P 1'
#
loop_
_entity.id
_entity.type
_entity.pdbx_description
1 polymer ?
#
loop_
_entity_poly.entity_id
_entity_poly.type
_entity_poly.pdbx_seq_one_letter_code
_entity_poly.pdbx_strand_id
1 'polypeptide(L)'
;MRHYSNPYAAHDARDDRKCEEAAYEDAVLERQGDDALRLYNKLPEGMESIFSSQMNKIFGELFDEDDVDGLVNGFLYELSLLEVKRRQT
;
A
#
# COMPACT_ATOMS: atom_id res chain seq x y z
N MET A 1 -5.83 -47.27 21.97
CA MET A 1 -5.42 -46.35 20.90
C MET A 1 -3.91 -46.14 21.03
N ARG A 2 -3.12 -46.47 20.01
CA ARG A 2 -1.69 -46.10 19.99
C ARG A 2 -1.61 -44.59 19.78
N HIS A 3 -1.10 -43.85 20.76
CA HIS A 3 -0.72 -42.46 20.55
C HIS A 3 0.48 -42.46 19.60
N TYR A 4 0.23 -42.16 18.32
CA TYR A 4 1.32 -41.82 17.40
C TYR A 4 1.86 -40.45 17.85
N SER A 5 2.98 -40.46 18.58
CA SER A 5 3.77 -39.25 18.79
C SER A 5 4.36 -38.88 17.43
N ASN A 6 3.91 -37.78 16.84
CA ASN A 6 4.53 -37.21 15.66
C ASN A 6 5.91 -36.69 16.07
N PRO A 7 7.02 -37.32 15.61
CA PRO A 7 8.37 -36.89 15.97
C PRO A 7 8.73 -35.51 15.40
N TYR A 8 7.92 -35.01 14.46
CA TYR A 8 8.05 -33.70 13.84
C TYR A 8 7.02 -32.68 14.36
N ALA A 9 6.24 -32.98 15.42
CA ALA A 9 5.22 -32.06 15.93
C ALA A 9 5.76 -30.65 16.24
N ALA A 10 7.01 -30.54 16.69
CA ALA A 10 7.67 -29.26 16.93
C ALA A 10 8.11 -28.53 15.64
N HIS A 11 8.37 -29.29 14.56
CA HIS A 11 8.64 -28.74 13.24
C HIS A 11 7.34 -28.25 12.59
N ASP A 12 6.29 -29.07 12.64
CA ASP A 12 4.96 -28.74 12.11
C ASP A 12 4.42 -27.48 12.78
N ALA A 13 4.50 -27.38 14.13
CA ALA A 13 4.08 -26.18 14.85
C ALA A 13 4.89 -24.91 14.49
N ARG A 14 6.15 -25.06 14.08
CA ARG A 14 6.97 -23.92 13.62
C ARG A 14 6.59 -23.49 12.21
N ASP A 15 6.28 -24.44 11.35
CA ASP A 15 5.86 -24.16 9.98
C ASP A 15 4.46 -23.55 9.95
N ASP A 16 3.52 -24.09 10.74
CA ASP A 16 2.18 -23.52 10.92
C ASP A 16 2.26 -22.06 11.38
N ARG A 17 3.11 -21.78 12.37
CA ARG A 17 3.32 -20.41 12.86
C ARG A 17 3.89 -19.48 11.78
N LYS A 18 4.83 -19.94 10.96
CA LYS A 18 5.36 -19.13 9.85
C LYS A 18 4.28 -18.85 8.81
N CYS A 19 3.44 -19.84 8.51
CA CYS A 19 2.30 -19.67 7.61
C CYS A 19 1.29 -18.65 8.15
N GLU A 20 1.00 -18.70 9.45
CA GLU A 20 0.14 -17.71 10.12
C GLU A 20 0.75 -16.31 10.11
N GLU A 21 2.05 -16.18 10.40
CA GLU A 21 2.77 -14.89 10.34
C GLU A 21 2.73 -14.31 8.91
N ALA A 22 2.98 -15.13 7.88
CA ALA A 22 2.90 -14.71 6.49
C ALA A 22 1.48 -14.29 6.08
N ALA A 23 0.46 -15.07 6.46
CA ALA A 23 -0.93 -14.74 6.18
C ALA A 23 -1.36 -13.44 6.88
N TYR A 24 -0.85 -13.19 8.10
CA TYR A 24 -1.08 -11.93 8.81
C TYR A 24 -0.42 -10.75 8.10
N GLU A 25 0.83 -10.89 7.67
CA GLU A 25 1.54 -9.86 6.90
C GLU A 25 0.80 -9.51 5.61
N ASP A 26 0.33 -10.51 4.86
CA ASP A 26 -0.46 -10.29 3.64
C ASP A 26 -1.75 -9.52 3.92
N ALA A 27 -2.48 -9.89 4.98
CA ALA A 27 -3.71 -9.19 5.37
C ALA A 27 -3.44 -7.72 5.78
N VAL A 28 -2.30 -7.45 6.40
CA VAL A 28 -1.88 -6.08 6.73
C VAL A 28 -1.56 -5.29 5.46
N LEU A 29 -0.84 -5.89 4.51
CA LEU A 29 -0.50 -5.26 3.24
C LEU A 29 -1.74 -4.95 2.39
N GLU A 30 -2.69 -5.89 2.31
CA GLU A 30 -3.97 -5.69 1.62
C GLU A 30 -4.74 -4.52 2.22
N ARG A 31 -4.87 -4.50 3.55
CA ARG A 31 -5.55 -3.39 4.25
C ARG A 31 -4.85 -2.05 4.04
N GLN A 32 -3.51 -2.03 4.03
CA GLN A 32 -2.75 -0.83 3.74
C GLN A 32 -3.01 -0.32 2.32
N GLY A 33 -3.11 -1.22 1.34
CA GLY A 33 -3.48 -0.90 -0.04
C GLY A 33 -4.88 -0.29 -0.13
N ASP A 34 -5.87 -0.91 0.52
CA ASP A 34 -7.25 -0.42 0.55
C ASP A 34 -7.35 0.98 1.18
N ASP A 35 -6.68 1.18 2.31
CA ASP A 35 -6.69 2.48 3.00
C ASP A 35 -5.92 3.54 2.19
N ALA A 36 -4.85 3.17 1.48
CA ALA A 36 -4.12 4.06 0.59
C ALA A 36 -4.97 4.49 -0.61
N LEU A 37 -5.68 3.55 -1.23
CA LEU A 37 -6.60 3.83 -2.33
C LEU A 37 -7.74 4.76 -1.88
N ARG A 38 -8.29 4.54 -0.68
CA ARG A 38 -9.30 5.43 -0.09
C ARG A 38 -8.78 6.83 0.19
N LEU A 39 -7.51 6.97 0.58
CA LEU A 39 -6.89 8.27 0.81
C LEU A 39 -6.63 8.99 -0.52
N TYR A 40 -6.09 8.28 -1.50
CA TYR A 40 -5.85 8.77 -2.86
C TYR A 40 -7.16 9.26 -3.51
N ASN A 41 -8.24 8.49 -3.42
CA ASN A 41 -9.55 8.87 -3.97
C ASN A 41 -10.20 10.08 -3.28
N LYS A 42 -9.66 10.58 -2.17
CA LYS A 42 -10.10 11.83 -1.54
C LYS A 42 -9.34 13.06 -2.06
N LEU A 43 -8.30 12.85 -2.86
CA LEU A 43 -7.59 13.96 -3.48
C LEU A 43 -8.51 14.67 -4.49
N PRO A 44 -8.38 16.00 -4.63
CA PRO A 44 -9.07 16.75 -5.66
C PRO A 44 -8.83 16.19 -7.06
N GLU A 45 -9.85 16.23 -7.93
CA GLU A 45 -9.69 15.84 -9.33
C GLU A 45 -8.95 16.93 -10.13
N GLY A 46 -8.00 16.52 -10.95
CA GLY A 46 -7.21 17.39 -11.82
C GLY A 46 -5.96 17.94 -11.14
N MET A 47 -4.81 17.81 -11.80
CA MET A 47 -3.50 18.15 -11.24
C MET A 47 -3.40 19.60 -10.77
N GLU A 48 -4.02 20.53 -11.49
CA GLU A 48 -4.02 21.95 -11.13
C GLU A 48 -4.63 22.23 -9.75
N SER A 49 -5.54 21.37 -9.29
CA SER A 49 -6.20 21.50 -7.99
C SER A 49 -5.43 20.84 -6.84
N ILE A 50 -4.50 19.94 -7.17
CA ILE A 50 -3.67 19.20 -6.21
C ILE A 50 -2.42 20.02 -5.84
N PHE A 51 -1.78 20.62 -6.83
CA PHE A 51 -0.52 21.35 -6.63
C PHE A 51 -0.72 22.85 -6.41
N SER A 52 0.28 23.49 -5.80
CA SER A 52 0.25 24.93 -5.57
C SER A 52 0.30 25.70 -6.89
N SER A 53 -0.20 26.95 -6.89
CA SER A 53 -0.14 27.77 -8.12
C SER A 53 1.28 28.05 -8.60
N GLN A 54 2.28 27.99 -7.73
CA GLN A 54 3.69 28.12 -8.11
C GLN A 54 4.18 26.88 -8.86
N MET A 55 3.77 25.69 -8.41
CA MET A 55 4.08 24.43 -9.10
C MET A 55 3.39 24.38 -10.46
N ASN A 56 2.11 24.73 -10.54
CA ASN A 56 1.37 24.74 -11.81
C ASN A 56 1.94 25.75 -12.81
N LYS A 57 2.53 26.87 -12.36
CA LYS A 57 3.23 27.80 -13.26
C LYS A 57 4.50 27.24 -13.88
N ILE A 58 5.15 26.29 -13.20
CA ILE A 58 6.43 25.72 -13.65
C ILE A 58 6.18 24.42 -14.42
N PHE A 59 5.22 23.62 -13.96
CA PHE A 59 5.00 22.24 -14.41
C PHE A 59 3.58 21.98 -14.94
N GLY A 60 2.69 22.98 -14.96
CA GLY A 60 1.28 22.78 -15.36
C GLY A 60 1.13 22.23 -16.77
N GLU A 61 1.86 22.79 -17.75
CA GLU A 61 1.85 22.27 -19.13
C GLU A 61 2.33 20.82 -19.21
N LEU A 62 3.28 20.42 -18.34
CA LEU A 62 3.77 19.05 -18.27
C LEU A 62 2.72 18.11 -17.65
N PHE A 63 1.93 18.59 -16.70
CA PHE A 63 0.86 17.83 -16.05
C PHE A 63 -0.31 17.50 -16.98
N ASP A 64 -0.48 18.24 -18.08
CA ASP A 64 -1.49 17.97 -19.10
C ASP A 64 -1.05 16.91 -20.14
N GLU A 65 0.18 16.41 -20.07
CA GLU A 65 0.66 15.33 -20.93
C GLU A 65 0.21 13.96 -20.38
N ASP A 66 -0.46 13.14 -21.22
CA ASP A 66 -1.00 11.81 -20.84
C ASP A 66 0.07 10.89 -20.18
N ASP A 67 1.32 10.97 -20.64
CA ASP A 67 2.43 10.17 -20.11
C ASP A 67 2.83 10.59 -18.68
N VAL A 68 2.56 11.84 -18.31
CA VAL A 68 2.85 12.41 -17.00
C VAL A 68 1.72 12.17 -16.02
N ASP A 69 0.47 12.10 -16.51
CA ASP A 69 -0.70 11.80 -15.68
C ASP A 69 -0.57 10.47 -14.93
N GLY A 70 -0.16 9.42 -15.63
CA GLY A 70 0.11 8.12 -15.01
C GLY A 70 1.22 8.19 -13.94
N LEU A 71 2.29 8.93 -14.22
CA LEU A 71 3.44 9.07 -13.29
C LEU A 71 3.04 9.81 -12.01
N VAL A 72 2.32 10.92 -12.15
CA VAL A 72 1.90 11.73 -11.01
C VAL A 72 0.87 10.99 -10.17
N ASN A 73 -0.11 10.34 -10.81
CA ASN A 73 -1.11 9.53 -10.10
C ASN A 73 -0.46 8.37 -9.34
N GLY A 74 0.53 7.70 -9.95
CA GLY A 74 1.35 6.68 -9.27
C GLY A 74 2.08 7.23 -8.06
N PHE A 75 2.73 8.39 -8.19
CA PHE A 75 3.42 9.06 -7.09
C PHE A 75 2.47 9.46 -5.95
N LEU A 76 1.31 10.01 -6.27
CA LEU A 76 0.29 10.40 -5.28
C LEU A 76 -0.28 9.19 -4.53
N TYR A 77 -0.44 8.06 -5.22
CA TYR A 77 -0.81 6.80 -4.58
C TYR A 77 0.29 6.29 -3.63
N GLU A 78 1.56 6.31 -4.04
CA GLU A 78 2.68 5.92 -3.19
C GLU A 78 2.80 6.80 -1.94
N LEU A 79 2.61 8.11 -2.07
CA LEU A 79 2.54 9.03 -0.94
C LEU A 79 1.39 8.67 0.00
N SER A 80 0.23 8.29 -0.55
CA SER A 80 -0.92 7.86 0.23
C SER A 80 -0.62 6.58 1.02
N LEU A 81 0.06 5.62 0.40
CA LEU A 81 0.52 4.39 1.05
C LEU A 81 1.53 4.68 2.16
N LEU A 82 2.47 5.60 1.92
CA LEU A 82 3.46 6.02 2.93
C LEU A 82 2.79 6.65 4.15
N GLU A 83 1.79 7.51 3.95
CA GLU A 83 1.04 8.14 5.04
C GLU A 83 0.22 7.11 5.84
N VAL A 84 -0.41 6.13 5.17
CA VAL A 84 -1.12 5.02 5.84
C VAL A 84 -0.16 4.22 6.71
N LYS A 85 1.01 3.84 6.17
CA LYS A 85 2.05 3.14 6.94
C LYS A 85 2.51 3.96 8.14
N ARG A 86 2.75 5.26 7.97
CA ARG A 86 3.17 6.16 9.06
C ARG A 86 2.17 6.23 10.21
N ARG A 87 0.86 6.16 9.92
CA ARG A 87 -0.21 6.21 10.93
C ARG A 87 -0.38 4.90 11.70
N GLN A 88 0.21 3.82 11.21
CA GLN A 88 0.14 2.48 11.81
C GLN A 88 1.39 2.14 12.63
N THR A 89 2.43 2.97 12.59
CA THR A 89 3.65 2.90 13.41
C THR A 89 3.48 3.62 14.73
#